data_AF-A0A7X5IAR2-F1
#
_entry.id   AF-A0A7X5IAR2-F1
#
_cell.length_a   1.000
_cell.length_b   1.000
_cell.length_c   1.000
_cell.angle_alpha   90.00
_cell.angle_beta   90.00
_cell.angle_gamma   90.00
#
_symmetry.space_group_name_H-M   'P 1'
#
loop_
_entity.id
_entity.type
_entity.pdbx_description
1 polymer ?
#
loop_
_entity_poly.entity_id
_entity_poly.type
_entity_poly.pdbx_seq_one_letter_code
_entity_poly.pdbx_strand_id
1 'polypeptide(L)'
;MVEKREQAYQYFLQGISYKEIAEKCDIPFNQVKYWVYKYWKNNNNEVQKRGAPEGNKNAVANKGGAPKGNKNNYKHGIYEKLLFEFLSEDEKKLFLEQDIDEEKECKMMARFCDLQIFKFMKKIKELEQKKEVPHDLILRYNGEIEKAKKQKIKCIEMLFAMKETETKKGYGTAYDGFIEALKQGAKEVWSDNHDTE
;
A
#
# COMPACT_ATOMS: atom_id res chain seq x y z
N MET A 1 31.46 24.00 -16.69
CA MET A 1 30.07 24.25 -16.22
C MET A 1 30.00 24.99 -14.88
N VAL A 2 31.02 24.90 -14.00
CA VAL A 2 31.10 25.66 -12.74
C VAL A 2 31.38 27.16 -12.98
N GLU A 3 32.12 27.48 -14.02
CA GLU A 3 32.59 28.82 -14.34
C GLU A 3 31.47 29.84 -14.63
N LYS A 4 30.44 29.46 -15.41
CA LYS A 4 29.27 30.31 -15.69
C LYS A 4 28.44 30.62 -14.43
N ARG A 5 28.39 29.70 -13.46
CA ARG A 5 27.64 29.88 -12.22
C ARG A 5 28.36 30.84 -11.26
N GLU A 6 29.68 30.73 -11.19
CA GLU A 6 30.49 31.64 -10.36
C GLU A 6 30.45 33.06 -10.91
N GLN A 7 30.62 33.22 -12.23
CA GLN A 7 30.47 34.53 -12.90
C GLN A 7 29.08 35.15 -12.67
N ALA A 8 28.02 34.35 -12.82
CA ALA A 8 26.66 34.81 -12.54
C ALA A 8 26.45 35.19 -11.06
N TYR A 9 27.14 34.52 -10.13
CA TYR A 9 27.10 34.84 -8.71
C TYR A 9 27.79 36.17 -8.40
N GLN A 10 28.94 36.45 -9.03
CA GLN A 10 29.63 37.74 -8.88
C GLN A 10 28.76 38.90 -9.37
N TYR A 11 28.09 38.76 -10.51
CA TYR A 11 27.14 39.77 -11.00
C TYR A 11 25.91 39.91 -10.11
N PHE A 12 25.44 38.82 -9.49
CA PHE A 12 24.37 38.85 -8.51
C PHE A 12 24.77 39.63 -7.25
N LEU A 13 26.00 39.45 -6.74
CA LEU A 13 26.54 40.21 -5.61
C LEU A 13 26.71 41.71 -5.95
N GLN A 14 26.99 42.04 -7.20
CA GLN A 14 27.04 43.42 -7.71
C GLN A 14 25.65 44.06 -7.90
N GLY A 15 24.56 43.33 -7.65
CA GLY A 15 23.19 43.86 -7.73
C GLY A 15 22.62 43.97 -9.15
N ILE A 16 23.24 43.32 -10.13
CA ILE A 16 22.78 43.31 -11.52
C ILE A 16 21.43 42.59 -11.64
N SER A 17 20.58 43.03 -12.57
CA SER A 17 19.27 42.41 -12.79
C SER A 17 19.40 40.98 -13.32
N TYR A 18 18.46 40.09 -12.96
CA TYR A 18 18.54 38.68 -13.36
C TYR A 18 18.46 38.46 -14.88
N LYS A 19 17.83 39.39 -15.61
CA LYS A 19 17.75 39.36 -17.07
C LYS A 19 19.11 39.66 -17.69
N GLU A 20 19.79 40.69 -17.20
CA GLU A 20 21.14 41.05 -17.66
C GLU A 20 22.17 39.99 -17.31
N ILE A 21 22.06 39.32 -16.15
CA ILE A 21 22.92 38.19 -15.80
C ILE A 21 22.74 37.03 -16.78
N ALA A 22 21.50 36.75 -17.17
CA ALA A 22 21.18 35.69 -18.12
C ALA A 22 21.79 35.96 -19.50
N GLU A 23 21.70 37.20 -19.97
CA GLU A 23 22.30 37.65 -21.24
C GLU A 23 23.83 37.64 -21.19
N LYS A 24 24.43 38.20 -20.12
CA LYS A 24 25.90 38.28 -19.98
C LYS A 24 26.58 36.93 -19.83
N CYS A 25 25.95 35.98 -19.13
CA CYS A 25 26.50 34.64 -18.90
C CYS A 25 26.06 33.62 -19.96
N ASP A 26 25.23 34.04 -20.93
CA ASP A 26 24.62 33.16 -21.94
C ASP A 26 23.99 31.92 -21.27
N ILE A 27 23.04 32.18 -20.38
CA ILE A 27 22.28 31.17 -19.64
C ILE A 27 20.79 31.53 -19.61
N PRO A 28 19.87 30.56 -19.57
CA PRO A 28 18.45 30.84 -19.49
C PRO A 28 18.09 31.64 -18.22
N PHE A 29 17.21 32.63 -18.34
CA PHE A 29 16.73 33.44 -17.21
C PHE A 29 16.21 32.62 -16.03
N ASN A 30 15.53 31.50 -16.32
CA ASN A 30 15.01 30.59 -15.29
C ASN A 30 16.13 29.88 -14.51
N GLN A 31 17.30 29.68 -15.13
CA GLN A 31 18.47 29.10 -14.47
C GLN A 31 19.03 30.06 -13.41
N VAL A 32 19.12 31.35 -13.74
CA VAL A 32 19.53 32.41 -12.78
C VAL A 32 18.55 32.45 -11.60
N LYS A 33 17.24 32.46 -11.87
CA LYS A 33 16.21 32.42 -10.81
C LYS A 33 16.34 31.20 -9.90
N TYR A 34 16.59 30.03 -10.48
CA TYR A 34 16.77 28.80 -9.71
C TYR A 34 18.01 28.87 -8.81
N TRP A 35 19.13 29.40 -9.30
CA TRP A 35 20.33 29.57 -8.49
C TRP A 35 20.15 30.57 -7.35
N VAL A 36 19.49 31.69 -7.62
CA VAL A 36 19.13 32.68 -6.60
C VAL A 36 18.28 32.04 -5.49
N TYR A 37 17.21 31.34 -5.86
CA TYR A 37 16.29 30.72 -4.91
C TYR A 37 16.95 29.61 -4.09
N LYS A 38 17.71 28.73 -4.75
CA LYS A 38 18.21 27.50 -4.11
C LYS A 38 19.54 27.67 -3.38
N TYR A 39 20.38 28.61 -3.82
CA TYR A 39 21.77 28.67 -3.35
C TYR A 39 22.20 30.05 -2.85
N TRP A 40 21.75 31.16 -3.45
CA TRP A 40 22.33 32.47 -3.13
C TRP A 40 21.54 33.27 -2.08
N LYS A 41 20.21 33.19 -2.07
CA LYS A 41 19.37 33.84 -1.03
C LYS A 41 19.10 32.93 0.16
N ASN A 42 19.02 31.62 -0.07
CA ASN A 42 18.71 30.63 0.96
C ASN A 42 19.97 29.85 1.33
N ASN A 43 20.96 30.52 1.94
CA ASN A 43 22.16 29.86 2.47
C ASN A 43 21.88 28.89 3.63
N ASN A 44 20.64 28.85 4.13
CA ASN A 44 20.20 27.85 5.11
C ASN A 44 19.58 26.65 4.40
N ASN A 45 20.44 25.81 3.80
CA ASN A 45 20.11 24.41 3.51
C ASN A 45 20.22 23.53 4.77
N GLU A 46 20.11 24.11 5.97
CA GLU A 46 19.70 23.33 7.12
C GLU A 46 18.23 22.96 6.90
N VAL A 47 18.02 21.74 6.40
CA VAL A 47 16.73 21.05 6.51
C VAL A 47 16.26 21.30 7.93
N GLN A 48 15.18 22.06 8.13
CA GLN A 48 14.58 22.21 9.46
C GLN A 48 14.40 20.79 9.99
N LYS A 49 15.25 20.40 10.95
CA LYS A 49 15.20 19.04 11.48
C LYS A 49 13.81 18.90 12.07
N ARG A 50 13.00 18.00 11.49
CA ARG A 50 11.71 17.65 12.05
C ARG A 50 11.96 17.13 13.47
N GLY A 51 11.50 17.87 14.47
CA GLY A 51 11.72 17.50 15.86
C GLY A 51 11.52 18.68 16.80
N ALA A 52 11.50 18.37 18.09
CA ALA A 52 11.58 19.38 19.13
C ALA A 52 12.93 20.12 19.05
N PRO A 53 12.98 21.40 19.44
CA PRO A 53 14.24 22.13 19.59
C PRO A 53 15.21 21.38 20.50
N GLU A 54 16.51 21.52 20.20
CA GLU A 54 17.57 20.99 21.04
C GLU A 54 17.47 21.60 22.44
N GLY A 55 17.45 20.75 23.48
CA GLY A 55 17.22 21.18 24.87
C GLY A 55 15.74 21.29 25.30
N ASN A 56 14.77 20.83 24.49
CA ASN A 56 13.37 20.80 24.92
C ASN A 56 13.16 19.89 26.15
N LYS A 57 12.78 20.49 27.29
CA LYS A 57 12.52 19.79 28.56
C LYS A 57 11.11 19.21 28.68
N ASN A 58 10.20 19.50 27.74
CA ASN A 58 8.79 19.07 27.80
C ASN A 58 8.62 17.55 27.67
N ALA A 59 9.64 16.81 27.22
CA ALA A 59 9.63 15.36 27.12
C ALA A 59 10.41 14.64 28.24
N VAL A 60 11.12 15.37 29.11
CA VAL A 60 12.07 14.80 30.10
C VAL A 60 11.39 13.83 31.08
N ALA A 61 10.12 14.08 31.42
CA ALA A 61 9.33 13.22 32.30
C ALA A 61 8.36 12.28 31.55
N ASN A 62 8.30 12.36 30.22
CA ASN A 62 7.41 11.51 29.42
C ASN A 62 8.16 10.23 29.04
N LYS A 63 7.64 9.06 29.42
CA LYS A 63 8.21 7.74 29.10
C LYS A 63 8.11 7.34 27.60
N GLY A 64 7.89 8.32 26.73
CA GLY A 64 7.71 8.15 25.29
C GLY A 64 6.30 7.68 24.91
N GLY A 65 5.70 8.39 23.95
CA GLY A 65 4.51 7.94 23.22
C GLY A 65 3.24 7.69 24.03
N ALA A 66 2.16 7.44 23.31
CA ALA A 66 0.97 6.85 23.87
C ALA A 66 1.23 5.36 24.20
N PRO A 67 0.64 4.80 25.28
CA PRO A 67 0.67 3.36 25.53
C PRO A 67 0.19 2.56 24.32
N LYS A 68 0.71 1.34 24.14
CA LYS A 68 0.25 0.44 23.06
C LYS A 68 -1.24 0.19 23.22
N GLY A 69 -2.03 0.42 22.17
CA GLY A 69 -3.49 0.28 22.21
C GLY A 69 -4.25 1.50 22.76
N ASN A 70 -3.59 2.64 22.96
CA ASN A 70 -4.25 3.86 23.43
C ASN A 70 -5.36 4.34 22.48
N LYS A 71 -6.57 4.53 23.03
CA LYS A 71 -7.76 5.07 22.37
C LYS A 71 -8.00 6.57 22.63
N ASN A 72 -7.02 7.34 23.10
CA ASN A 72 -7.19 8.78 23.43
C ASN A 72 -7.70 9.65 22.27
N ASN A 73 -7.51 9.24 21.01
CA ASN A 73 -8.06 9.93 19.83
C ASN A 73 -9.34 9.25 19.29
N TYR A 74 -9.96 8.37 20.07
CA TYR A 74 -11.23 7.76 19.72
C TYR A 74 -12.35 8.79 19.84
N LYS A 75 -13.15 8.92 18.79
CA LYS A 75 -14.31 9.83 18.77
C LYS A 75 -15.62 9.07 18.59
N HIS A 76 -15.70 8.22 17.56
CA HIS A 76 -16.97 7.58 17.17
C HIS A 76 -16.75 6.28 16.36
N GLY A 77 -15.64 5.56 16.54
CA GLY A 77 -15.40 4.24 15.91
C GLY A 77 -15.16 4.19 14.40
N ILE A 78 -15.60 5.20 13.62
CA ILE A 78 -15.51 5.23 12.14
C ILE A 78 -14.09 4.99 11.60
N TYR A 79 -13.06 5.37 12.36
CA TYR A 79 -11.65 5.20 11.99
C TYR A 79 -10.93 4.15 12.84
N GLU A 80 -11.66 3.37 13.64
CA GLU A 80 -11.10 2.30 14.45
C GLU A 80 -10.70 1.14 13.55
N LYS A 81 -9.46 0.67 13.70
CA LYS A 81 -9.04 -0.57 13.05
C LYS A 81 -9.69 -1.72 13.81
N LEU A 82 -10.59 -2.43 13.15
CA LEU A 82 -11.18 -3.66 13.67
C LEU A 82 -10.09 -4.75 13.69
N LEU A 83 -9.50 -4.97 14.86
CA LEU A 83 -8.65 -6.12 15.13
C LEU A 83 -9.48 -7.12 15.93
N PHE A 84 -9.50 -8.38 15.50
CA PHE A 84 -10.33 -9.42 16.12
C PHE A 84 -10.10 -9.57 17.64
N GLU A 85 -8.85 -9.38 18.09
CA GLU A 85 -8.47 -9.40 19.51
C GLU A 85 -9.16 -8.33 20.37
N PHE A 86 -9.55 -7.20 19.76
CA PHE A 86 -10.15 -6.05 20.48
C PHE A 86 -11.67 -5.96 20.34
N LEU A 87 -12.31 -6.94 19.69
CA LEU A 87 -13.75 -7.06 19.62
C LEU A 87 -14.32 -7.54 20.96
N SER A 88 -15.49 -7.05 21.34
CA SER A 88 -16.29 -7.61 22.43
C SER A 88 -16.77 -9.02 22.09
N GLU A 89 -17.17 -9.80 23.10
CA GLU A 89 -17.66 -11.17 22.87
C GLU A 89 -18.90 -11.21 21.97
N ASP A 90 -19.79 -10.22 22.07
CA ASP A 90 -20.95 -10.10 21.18
C ASP A 90 -20.55 -9.78 19.73
N GLU A 91 -19.53 -8.93 19.52
CA GLU A 91 -19.00 -8.61 18.19
C GLU A 91 -18.23 -9.77 17.57
N LYS A 92 -17.47 -10.53 18.38
CA LYS A 92 -16.82 -11.77 17.93
C LYS A 92 -17.85 -12.81 17.51
N LYS A 93 -18.91 -12.96 18.30
CA LYS A 93 -20.02 -13.87 18.00
C LYS A 93 -20.69 -13.47 16.68
N LEU A 94 -21.02 -12.19 16.49
CA LEU A 94 -21.56 -11.68 15.22
C LEU A 94 -20.62 -11.95 14.03
N PHE A 95 -19.31 -11.79 14.22
CA PHE A 95 -18.30 -12.04 13.19
C PHE A 95 -18.20 -13.53 12.82
N LEU A 96 -18.34 -14.43 13.80
CA LEU A 96 -18.21 -15.89 13.61
C LEU A 96 -19.52 -16.58 13.21
N GLU A 97 -20.68 -16.00 13.50
CA GLU A 97 -22.00 -16.54 13.13
C GLU A 97 -22.30 -16.41 11.64
N GLN A 98 -21.63 -15.50 10.95
CA GLN A 98 -21.78 -15.36 9.51
C GLN A 98 -20.94 -16.41 8.79
N ASP A 99 -21.58 -17.51 8.39
CA ASP A 99 -21.02 -18.40 7.38
C ASP A 99 -20.90 -17.62 6.06
N ILE A 100 -19.68 -17.16 5.76
CA ILE A 100 -19.36 -16.48 4.52
C ILE A 100 -19.00 -17.54 3.49
N ASP A 101 -19.83 -17.66 2.46
CA ASP A 101 -19.42 -18.34 1.23
C ASP A 101 -18.36 -17.47 0.53
N GLU A 102 -17.10 -17.76 0.82
CA GLU A 102 -15.94 -17.01 0.37
C GLU A 102 -15.89 -16.89 -1.16
N GLU A 103 -16.28 -17.96 -1.87
CA GLU A 103 -16.29 -18.00 -3.33
C GLU A 103 -17.36 -17.05 -3.89
N LYS A 104 -18.56 -17.08 -3.31
CA LYS A 104 -19.67 -16.22 -3.69
C LYS A 104 -19.37 -14.75 -3.42
N GLU A 105 -18.82 -14.42 -2.26
CA GLU A 105 -18.43 -13.05 -1.91
C GLU A 105 -17.32 -12.52 -2.81
N CYS A 106 -16.30 -13.34 -3.12
CA CYS A 106 -15.27 -12.96 -4.08
C CYS A 106 -15.84 -12.65 -5.48
N LYS A 107 -16.78 -13.47 -5.96
CA LYS A 107 -17.48 -13.25 -7.23
C LYS A 107 -18.29 -11.95 -7.19
N MET A 108 -19.01 -11.69 -6.10
CA MET A 108 -19.78 -10.45 -5.92
C MET A 108 -18.89 -9.21 -5.90
N MET A 109 -17.78 -9.26 -5.16
CA MET A 109 -16.80 -8.17 -5.09
C MET A 109 -16.17 -7.88 -6.47
N ALA A 110 -15.83 -8.92 -7.23
CA ALA A 110 -15.30 -8.76 -8.58
C ALA A 110 -16.32 -8.07 -9.52
N ARG A 111 -17.60 -8.45 -9.44
CA ARG A 111 -18.70 -7.79 -10.20
C ARG A 111 -18.88 -6.33 -9.79
N PHE A 112 -18.75 -6.02 -8.49
CA PHE A 112 -18.84 -4.66 -8.01
C PHE A 112 -17.69 -3.79 -8.53
N CYS A 113 -16.46 -4.32 -8.53
CA CYS A 113 -15.30 -3.63 -9.11
C CYS A 113 -15.52 -3.33 -10.60
N ASP A 114 -16.09 -4.27 -11.37
CA ASP A 114 -16.44 -4.05 -12.78
C ASP A 114 -17.45 -2.91 -12.97
N LEU A 115 -18.49 -2.89 -12.13
CA LEU A 115 -19.49 -1.81 -12.15
C LEU A 115 -18.87 -0.45 -11.81
N GLN A 116 -17.95 -0.38 -10.86
CA GLN A 116 -17.23 0.84 -10.51
C GLN A 116 -16.36 1.34 -11.67
N ILE A 117 -15.56 0.45 -12.26
CA ILE A 117 -14.73 0.76 -13.43
C ILE A 117 -15.60 1.31 -14.55
N PHE A 118 -16.70 0.63 -14.88
CA PHE A 118 -17.63 1.08 -15.91
C PHE A 118 -18.20 2.48 -15.63
N LYS A 119 -18.63 2.75 -14.39
CA LYS A 119 -19.16 4.07 -14.00
C LYS A 119 -18.10 5.17 -14.12
N PHE A 120 -16.87 4.91 -13.70
CA PHE A 120 -15.78 5.89 -13.81
C PHE A 120 -15.37 6.12 -15.26
N MET A 121 -15.25 5.07 -16.08
CA MET A 121 -14.97 5.20 -17.51
C MET A 121 -16.06 6.00 -18.24
N LYS A 122 -17.34 5.76 -17.91
CA LYS A 122 -18.46 6.54 -18.45
C LYS A 122 -18.33 8.02 -18.10
N LYS A 123 -18.03 8.34 -16.83
CA LYS A 123 -17.81 9.73 -16.39
C LYS A 123 -16.63 10.40 -17.07
N ILE A 124 -15.53 9.68 -17.30
CA ILE A 124 -14.38 10.21 -18.05
C ILE A 124 -14.81 10.58 -19.48
N LYS A 125 -15.50 9.67 -20.17
CA LYS A 125 -16.01 9.91 -21.53
C LYS A 125 -16.96 11.11 -21.61
N GLU A 126 -17.80 11.33 -20.59
CA GLU A 126 -18.67 12.50 -20.48
C GLU A 126 -17.88 13.80 -20.25
N LEU A 127 -16.75 13.75 -19.53
CA LEU A 127 -15.89 14.90 -19.28
C LEU A 127 -15.04 15.28 -20.49
N GLU A 128 -14.56 14.31 -21.25
CA GLU A 128 -13.77 14.53 -22.48
C GLU A 128 -14.56 15.24 -23.58
N GLN A 129 -15.89 15.13 -23.57
CA GLN A 129 -16.77 15.82 -24.53
C GLN A 129 -16.99 17.30 -24.20
N LYS A 130 -16.58 17.77 -23.02
CA LYS A 130 -16.77 19.16 -22.61
C LYS A 130 -15.70 20.04 -23.25
N LYS A 131 -16.08 21.28 -23.62
CA LYS A 131 -15.15 22.28 -24.19
C LYS A 131 -13.95 22.57 -23.27
N GLU A 132 -14.15 22.49 -21.97
CA GLU A 132 -13.11 22.64 -20.95
C GLU A 132 -13.04 21.34 -20.15
N VAL A 133 -11.93 20.62 -20.30
CA VAL A 133 -11.74 19.29 -19.71
C VAL A 133 -10.98 19.44 -18.39
N PRO A 134 -11.61 19.15 -17.23
CA PRO A 134 -10.93 19.24 -15.94
C PRO A 134 -9.96 18.07 -15.77
N HIS A 135 -8.70 18.25 -16.19
CA HIS A 135 -7.68 17.21 -16.23
C HIS A 135 -7.48 16.52 -14.86
N ASP A 136 -7.49 17.29 -13.77
CA ASP A 136 -7.36 16.76 -12.40
C ASP A 136 -8.45 15.75 -12.04
N LEU A 137 -9.68 15.97 -12.52
CA LEU A 137 -10.81 15.09 -12.22
C LEU A 137 -10.70 13.77 -12.99
N ILE A 138 -10.23 13.82 -14.24
CA ILE A 138 -9.93 12.62 -15.04
C ILE A 138 -8.82 11.81 -14.37
N LEU A 139 -7.75 12.47 -13.90
CA LEU A 139 -6.65 11.81 -13.20
C LEU A 139 -7.13 11.09 -11.93
N ARG A 140 -8.01 11.72 -11.16
CA ARG A 140 -8.64 11.08 -9.98
C ARG A 140 -9.46 9.86 -10.37
N TYR A 141 -10.31 9.94 -11.39
CA TYR A 141 -11.09 8.78 -11.84
C TYR A 141 -10.20 7.65 -12.35
N ASN A 142 -9.12 7.95 -13.07
CA ASN A 142 -8.14 6.95 -13.49
C ASN A 142 -7.48 6.27 -12.27
N GLY A 143 -7.13 7.04 -11.24
CA GLY A 143 -6.62 6.48 -9.98
C GLY A 143 -7.60 5.54 -9.28
N GLU A 144 -8.88 5.89 -9.23
CA GLU A 144 -9.93 5.01 -8.67
C GLU A 144 -10.17 3.76 -9.52
N ILE A 145 -10.10 3.88 -10.86
CA ILE A 145 -10.16 2.72 -11.77
C ILE A 145 -9.00 1.76 -11.50
N GLU A 146 -7.77 2.25 -11.34
CA GLU A 146 -6.61 1.39 -11.06
C GLU A 146 -6.73 0.68 -9.70
N LYS A 147 -7.26 1.37 -8.67
CA LYS A 147 -7.56 0.73 -7.38
C LYS A 147 -8.60 -0.39 -7.52
N ALA A 148 -9.70 -0.12 -8.24
CA ALA A 148 -10.76 -1.11 -8.47
C ALA A 148 -10.25 -2.31 -9.29
N LYS A 149 -9.42 -2.09 -10.31
CA LYS A 149 -8.76 -3.16 -11.08
C LYS A 149 -7.88 -4.02 -10.18
N LYS A 150 -7.03 -3.39 -9.36
CA LYS A 150 -6.16 -4.11 -8.42
C LYS A 150 -6.96 -4.94 -7.41
N GLN A 151 -8.07 -4.40 -6.91
CA GLN A 151 -8.95 -5.13 -6.02
C GLN A 151 -9.62 -6.32 -6.73
N LYS A 152 -10.09 -6.14 -7.96
CA LYS A 152 -10.65 -7.23 -8.77
C LYS A 152 -9.63 -8.35 -9.00
N ILE A 153 -8.40 -8.01 -9.36
CA ILE A 153 -7.32 -8.99 -9.58
C ILE A 153 -7.10 -9.83 -8.34
N LYS A 154 -7.03 -9.21 -7.14
CA LYS A 154 -6.90 -9.95 -5.88
C LYS A 154 -8.07 -10.91 -5.63
N CYS A 155 -9.31 -10.49 -5.89
CA CYS A 155 -10.47 -11.39 -5.77
C CYS A 155 -10.36 -12.59 -6.73
N ILE A 156 -9.88 -12.37 -7.95
CA ILE A 156 -9.67 -13.44 -8.94
C ILE A 156 -8.55 -14.38 -8.50
N GLU A 157 -7.41 -13.86 -8.05
CA GLU A 157 -6.29 -14.65 -7.51
C GLU A 157 -6.75 -15.52 -6.34
N MET A 158 -7.58 -14.98 -5.44
CA MET A 158 -8.14 -15.71 -4.31
C MET A 158 -9.07 -16.84 -4.77
N LEU A 159 -9.93 -16.60 -5.77
CA LEU A 159 -10.77 -17.63 -6.38
C LEU A 159 -9.96 -18.74 -7.06
N PHE A 160 -8.84 -18.40 -7.71
CA PHE A 160 -7.94 -19.41 -8.29
C PHE A 160 -7.29 -20.26 -7.20
N ALA A 161 -6.79 -19.64 -6.13
CA ALA A 161 -6.18 -20.36 -5.00
C ALA A 161 -7.18 -21.32 -4.32
N MET A 162 -8.44 -20.90 -4.14
CA MET A 162 -9.50 -21.75 -3.60
C MET A 162 -9.69 -23.02 -4.44
N LYS A 163 -9.78 -22.90 -5.77
CA LYS A 163 -9.91 -24.05 -6.69
C LYS A 163 -8.72 -25.00 -6.68
N GLU A 164 -7.51 -24.48 -6.47
CA GLU A 164 -6.31 -25.33 -6.31
C GLU A 164 -6.34 -26.15 -5.01
N THR A 165 -6.97 -25.64 -3.95
CA THR A 165 -7.11 -26.38 -2.69
C THR A 165 -8.19 -27.47 -2.76
N GLU A 166 -9.26 -27.24 -3.52
CA GLU A 166 -10.30 -28.25 -3.79
C GLU A 166 -9.76 -29.42 -4.63
N THR A 167 -8.95 -29.13 -5.64
CA THR A 167 -8.33 -30.16 -6.50
C THR A 167 -7.31 -31.02 -5.75
N LYS A 168 -6.59 -30.46 -4.78
CA LYS A 168 -5.69 -31.23 -3.89
C LYS A 168 -6.44 -32.10 -2.87
N LYS A 169 -7.61 -31.67 -2.39
CA LYS A 169 -8.50 -32.50 -1.53
C LYS A 169 -9.09 -33.70 -2.28
N GLY A 170 -9.29 -33.60 -3.61
CA GLY A 170 -9.84 -34.67 -4.44
C GLY A 170 -8.94 -35.89 -4.66
N TYR A 171 -7.63 -35.78 -4.42
CA TYR A 171 -6.67 -36.89 -4.50
C TYR A 171 -6.14 -37.34 -3.11
N GLY A 172 -6.77 -36.88 -2.03
CA GLY A 172 -6.27 -37.04 -0.66
C GLY A 172 -6.92 -38.14 0.18
N THR A 173 -7.62 -39.12 -0.40
CA THR A 173 -8.25 -40.20 0.40
C THR A 173 -7.94 -41.61 -0.07
N ALA A 174 -7.40 -41.80 -1.29
CA ALA A 174 -6.97 -43.12 -1.77
C ALA A 174 -5.53 -43.47 -1.37
N TYR A 175 -4.66 -42.46 -1.26
CA TYR A 175 -3.24 -42.67 -0.91
C TYR A 175 -3.00 -42.75 0.60
N ASP A 176 -3.86 -42.13 1.42
CA ASP A 176 -3.73 -42.18 2.88
C ASP A 176 -3.94 -43.60 3.41
N GLY A 177 -4.93 -44.34 2.89
CA GLY A 177 -5.13 -45.76 3.23
C GLY A 177 -3.99 -46.68 2.75
N PHE A 178 -3.37 -46.38 1.60
CA PHE A 178 -2.22 -47.12 1.10
C PHE A 178 -0.95 -46.89 1.95
N ILE A 179 -0.74 -45.65 2.41
CA ILE A 179 0.38 -45.29 3.30
C ILE A 179 0.16 -45.81 4.72
N GLU A 180 -1.07 -45.85 5.20
CA GLU A 180 -1.43 -46.45 6.49
C GLU A 180 -1.25 -47.99 6.47
N ALA A 181 -1.63 -48.65 5.37
CA ALA A 181 -1.37 -50.08 5.14
C ALA A 181 0.13 -50.41 5.03
N LEU A 182 0.95 -49.53 4.42
CA LEU A 182 2.41 -49.68 4.39
C LEU A 182 3.06 -49.48 5.77
N LYS A 183 2.48 -48.63 6.62
CA LYS A 183 2.96 -48.36 7.99
C LYS A 183 2.58 -49.44 8.99
N GLN A 184 1.53 -50.22 8.73
CA GLN A 184 1.12 -51.33 9.60
C GLN A 184 2.11 -52.51 9.61
N GLY A 185 3.12 -52.52 8.73
CA GLY A 185 4.30 -53.38 8.86
C GLY A 185 4.03 -54.87 8.68
N ALA A 186 4.77 -55.50 7.76
CA ALA A 186 4.74 -56.94 7.48
C ALA A 186 5.31 -57.83 8.63
N LYS A 187 5.11 -57.45 9.90
CA LYS A 187 5.68 -58.15 11.06
C LYS A 187 4.67 -59.05 11.80
N GLU A 188 3.37 -59.00 11.48
CA GLU A 188 2.36 -59.89 12.09
C GLU A 188 1.79 -60.97 11.15
N VAL A 189 2.21 -61.03 9.89
CA VAL A 189 1.68 -62.03 8.92
C VAL A 189 2.62 -63.24 8.73
N TRP A 190 3.88 -63.17 9.18
CA TRP A 190 4.90 -64.20 8.89
C TRP A 190 5.87 -64.52 10.06
N SER A 191 5.38 -64.56 11.30
CA SER A 191 6.12 -65.04 12.49
C SER A 191 5.10 -65.66 13.45
N ASP A 192 5.14 -66.92 13.90
CA ASP A 192 6.10 -68.03 13.82
C ASP A 192 5.33 -69.37 13.78
N ASN A 193 6.01 -70.45 13.37
CA ASN A 193 6.23 -71.67 14.18
C ASN A 193 6.24 -72.95 13.33
N HIS A 194 7.41 -73.33 12.85
CA HIS A 194 7.90 -74.71 12.83
C HIS A 194 9.43 -74.52 12.80
N ASP A 195 10.18 -74.83 13.86
CA ASP A 195 10.45 -76.21 14.28
C ASP A 195 10.84 -76.29 15.77
N THR A 196 10.38 -77.35 16.44
CA THR A 196 11.19 -78.10 17.41
C THR A 196 10.84 -79.58 17.33
N GLU A 197 11.89 -80.39 17.41
CA GLU A 197 12.01 -81.86 17.36
C GLU A 197 10.96 -82.68 18.13
#